data_AF-A0A9E0UXY9-F1
#
_entry.id   AF-A0A9E0UXY9-F1
#
_cell.length_a   1.000
_cell.length_b   1.000
_cell.length_c   1.000
_cell.angle_alpha   90.00
_cell.angle_beta   90.00
_cell.angle_gamma   90.00
#
_symmetry.space_group_name_H-M   'P 1'
#
loop_
_entity.id
_entity.type
_entity.pdbx_description
1 polymer ?
#
loop_
_entity_poly.entity_id
_entity_poly.type
_entity_poly.pdbx_seq_one_letter_code
_entity_poly.pdbx_strand_id
1 'polypeptide(L)'
;MDRRTFFKATAAIGISSIAVPSLIRAYDRSDDYEDMKCKKILKSFDASLKDKPISEVIIEVGKSFMATPYVAGTLDVNPNKERLIVYVSGLDCVTFCENALTMSRIIKQGDTSFENYKKELEKIRYRDGKIDGYPSRLHYFSDWIYDNDKKGIVRDITKEIGGVEYNKTIDFMTTHTDSYPALKNNPDNVAQMQAVENNINSRQNYYIPIKDLPSVFDSLQSGDIIGITSEVGGLDIAHTGIIYKENGIPYFLNASLKKKEVIISDGTIQDYIMGNKKQSGVMVCRPL
;
A
#
# COMPACT_ATOMS: atom_id res chain seq x y z
N MET A 1 -25.56 -20.51 20.45
CA MET A 1 -24.74 -19.86 19.41
C MET A 1 -23.28 -19.98 19.83
N ASP A 2 -22.52 -20.77 19.08
CA ASP A 2 -21.22 -21.33 19.49
C ASP A 2 -20.08 -20.30 19.41
N ARG A 3 -19.21 -20.31 20.43
CA ARG A 3 -18.08 -19.39 20.66
C ARG A 3 -16.97 -19.49 19.59
N ARG A 4 -17.09 -20.40 18.62
CA ARG A 4 -16.11 -20.63 17.54
C ARG A 4 -16.35 -19.84 16.25
N THR A 5 -17.48 -19.13 16.11
CA THR A 5 -17.81 -18.40 14.87
C THR A 5 -17.49 -16.90 14.92
N PHE A 6 -17.04 -16.37 16.07
CA PHE A 6 -16.85 -14.92 16.25
C PHE A 6 -15.42 -14.43 15.95
N PHE A 7 -14.42 -15.32 15.94
CA PHE A 7 -13.02 -14.94 15.69
C PHE A 7 -12.63 -14.83 14.21
N LYS A 8 -13.54 -15.09 13.26
CA LYS A 8 -13.28 -14.93 11.81
C LYS A 8 -13.59 -13.53 11.26
N ALA A 9 -14.14 -12.61 12.06
CA ALA A 9 -14.59 -11.29 11.61
C ALA A 9 -13.74 -10.11 12.14
N THR A 10 -12.66 -10.36 12.87
CA THR A 10 -11.85 -9.28 13.48
C THR A 10 -10.34 -9.36 13.23
N ALA A 11 -9.91 -10.21 12.30
CA ALA A 11 -8.51 -10.33 11.87
C ALA A 11 -8.31 -9.94 10.39
N ALA A 12 -9.08 -8.99 9.85
CA ALA A 12 -8.92 -8.47 8.48
C ALA A 12 -8.00 -7.24 8.42
N ILE A 13 -6.97 -7.19 9.27
CA ILE A 13 -5.96 -6.11 9.25
C ILE A 13 -4.52 -6.67 9.29
N GLY A 14 -4.28 -7.88 9.80
CA GLY A 14 -3.19 -8.70 9.26
C GLY A 14 -3.66 -9.29 7.94
N ILE A 15 -2.75 -9.59 7.00
CA ILE A 15 -3.05 -10.37 5.80
C ILE A 15 -3.69 -11.69 6.25
N SER A 16 -5.02 -11.72 6.37
CA SER A 16 -5.75 -12.95 6.59
C SER A 16 -5.72 -13.67 5.27
N SER A 17 -4.81 -14.63 5.15
CA SER A 17 -4.94 -15.78 4.29
C SER A 17 -6.20 -16.54 4.71
N ILE A 18 -7.37 -15.98 4.40
CA ILE A 18 -8.58 -16.79 4.25
C ILE A 18 -8.21 -17.74 3.13
N ALA A 19 -8.12 -19.03 3.44
CA ALA A 19 -8.01 -20.09 2.45
C ALA A 19 -9.12 -19.87 1.42
N VAL A 20 -8.77 -19.26 0.29
CA VAL A 20 -9.65 -19.13 -0.85
C VAL A 20 -9.86 -20.57 -1.34
N PRO A 21 -11.11 -21.01 -1.52
CA PRO A 21 -11.39 -22.33 -2.09
C PRO A 21 -10.54 -22.53 -3.35
N SER A 22 -10.02 -23.75 -3.49
CA SER A 22 -9.08 -24.26 -4.49
C SER A 22 -9.56 -24.18 -5.95
N LEU A 23 -10.04 -23.01 -6.37
CA LEU A 23 -10.54 -22.72 -7.72
C LEU A 23 -9.63 -21.77 -8.50
N ILE A 24 -8.52 -21.31 -7.93
CA ILE A 24 -7.41 -20.74 -8.73
C ILE A 24 -6.50 -21.92 -9.11
N ARG A 25 -7.03 -22.75 -10.01
CA ARG A 25 -6.27 -23.77 -10.71
C ARG A 25 -5.21 -23.05 -11.53
N ALA A 26 -3.94 -23.28 -11.18
CA ALA A 26 -2.72 -22.99 -11.94
C ALA A 26 -2.96 -22.28 -13.29
N TYR A 27 -3.12 -20.95 -13.25
CA TYR A 27 -2.84 -20.14 -14.42
C TYR A 27 -1.39 -19.75 -14.27
N ASP A 28 -0.55 -20.29 -15.14
CA ASP A 28 0.84 -19.87 -15.28
C ASP A 28 0.80 -18.39 -15.67
N ARG A 29 0.97 -17.50 -14.68
CA ARG A 29 0.92 -16.05 -14.89
C ARG A 29 2.24 -15.65 -15.52
N SER A 30 2.34 -15.76 -16.84
CA SER A 30 3.50 -15.23 -17.53
C SER A 30 3.52 -13.72 -17.40
N ASP A 31 4.71 -13.17 -17.20
CA ASP A 31 4.93 -11.71 -17.17
C ASP A 31 4.33 -11.04 -18.42
N ASP A 32 4.18 -11.75 -19.53
CA ASP A 32 3.62 -11.27 -20.79
C ASP A 32 2.18 -10.72 -20.68
N TYR A 33 1.30 -11.34 -19.87
CA TYR A 33 -0.09 -10.86 -19.74
C TYR A 33 -0.16 -9.57 -18.96
N GLU A 34 0.58 -9.50 -17.85
CA GLU A 34 0.63 -8.31 -17.01
C GLU A 34 1.42 -7.18 -17.68
N ASP A 35 2.45 -7.50 -18.47
CA ASP A 35 3.12 -6.56 -19.38
C ASP A 35 2.13 -5.96 -20.39
N MET A 36 1.37 -6.81 -21.10
CA MET A 36 0.35 -6.33 -22.05
C MET A 36 -0.67 -5.42 -21.37
N LYS A 37 -1.13 -5.76 -20.16
CA LYS A 37 -2.05 -4.93 -19.35
C LYS A 37 -1.42 -3.59 -18.98
N CYS A 38 -0.18 -3.59 -18.46
CA CYS A 38 0.55 -2.37 -18.13
C CYS A 38 0.70 -1.47 -19.36
N LYS A 39 1.15 -2.03 -20.49
CA LYS A 39 1.25 -1.31 -21.77
C LYS A 39 -0.08 -0.74 -22.23
N LYS A 40 -1.18 -1.48 -22.07
CA LYS A 40 -2.52 -1.00 -22.43
C LYS A 40 -2.95 0.19 -21.58
N ILE A 41 -2.74 0.14 -20.27
CA ILE A 41 -3.04 1.25 -19.34
C ILE A 41 -2.19 2.46 -19.72
N LEU A 42 -0.86 2.29 -19.84
CA LEU A 42 0.06 3.37 -20.15
C LEU A 42 -0.22 4.04 -21.50
N LYS A 43 -0.62 3.27 -22.52
CA LYS A 43 -1.01 3.80 -23.85
C LYS A 43 -2.36 4.54 -23.84
N SER A 44 -3.17 4.38 -22.80
CA SER A 44 -4.46 5.07 -22.71
C SER A 44 -4.34 6.54 -22.30
N PHE A 45 -3.19 6.95 -21.77
CA PHE A 45 -2.95 8.33 -21.35
C PHE A 45 -2.48 9.20 -22.51
N ASP A 46 -2.92 10.45 -22.51
CA ASP A 46 -2.42 11.45 -23.44
C ASP A 46 -0.94 11.78 -23.15
N ALA A 47 -0.17 12.02 -24.20
CA ALA A 47 1.27 12.29 -24.08
C ALA A 47 1.57 13.55 -23.25
N SER A 48 0.65 14.51 -23.17
CA SER A 48 0.78 15.72 -22.34
C SER A 48 0.67 15.46 -20.84
N LEU A 49 0.23 14.26 -20.42
CA LEU A 49 0.14 13.91 -18.99
C LEU A 49 1.51 13.99 -18.30
N LYS A 50 2.60 13.68 -19.02
CA LYS A 50 3.97 13.80 -18.50
C LYS A 50 4.34 15.22 -18.05
N ASP A 51 3.70 16.24 -18.64
CA ASP A 51 4.01 17.65 -18.38
C ASP A 51 3.20 18.20 -17.19
N LYS A 52 2.23 17.43 -16.68
CA LYS A 52 1.44 17.77 -15.49
C LYS A 52 2.21 17.54 -14.18
N PRO A 53 1.82 18.21 -13.08
CA PRO A 53 2.32 17.88 -11.74
C PRO A 53 2.08 16.40 -11.41
N ILE A 54 3.01 15.76 -10.68
CA ILE A 54 2.90 14.33 -10.33
C ILE A 54 1.62 14.02 -9.53
N SER A 55 1.13 14.98 -8.75
CA SER A 55 -0.13 14.93 -8.02
C SER A 55 -1.35 14.76 -8.95
N GLU A 56 -1.34 15.40 -10.12
CA GLU A 56 -2.39 15.20 -11.14
C GLU A 56 -2.20 13.86 -11.85
N VAL A 57 -0.96 13.50 -12.21
CA VAL A 57 -0.65 12.24 -12.90
C VAL A 57 -1.11 11.03 -12.10
N ILE A 58 -0.80 10.98 -10.79
CA ILE A 58 -1.17 9.85 -9.95
C ILE A 58 -2.67 9.70 -9.74
N ILE A 59 -3.44 10.77 -9.83
CA ILE A 59 -4.91 10.70 -9.82
C ILE A 59 -5.45 10.10 -11.10
N GLU A 60 -4.97 10.54 -12.26
CA GLU A 60 -5.42 10.01 -13.55
C GLU A 60 -5.03 8.54 -13.70
N VAL A 61 -3.80 8.18 -13.28
CA VAL A 61 -3.36 6.79 -13.19
C VAL A 61 -4.21 6.00 -12.19
N GLY A 62 -4.44 6.52 -10.99
CA GLY A 62 -5.25 5.86 -9.97
C GLY A 62 -6.68 5.58 -10.45
N LYS A 63 -7.30 6.54 -11.15
CA LYS A 63 -8.63 6.38 -11.76
C LYS A 63 -8.65 5.31 -12.85
N SER A 64 -7.56 5.10 -13.58
CA SER A 64 -7.48 4.04 -14.59
C SER A 64 -7.63 2.62 -14.00
N PHE A 65 -7.40 2.47 -12.69
CA PHE A 65 -7.61 1.21 -11.98
C PHE A 65 -9.03 1.04 -11.41
N MET A 66 -9.93 2.02 -11.53
CA MET A 66 -11.30 1.90 -11.03
C MET A 66 -11.97 0.60 -11.51
N ALA A 67 -12.72 -0.04 -10.61
CA ALA A 67 -13.34 -1.36 -10.82
C ALA A 67 -12.35 -2.54 -11.02
N THR A 68 -11.04 -2.33 -10.86
CA THR A 68 -10.07 -3.45 -10.81
C THR A 68 -10.36 -4.29 -9.57
N PRO A 69 -10.50 -5.63 -9.69
CA PRO A 69 -10.86 -6.49 -8.56
C PRO A 69 -9.87 -6.43 -7.40
N TYR A 70 -10.40 -6.50 -6.18
CA TYR A 70 -9.59 -6.67 -4.99
C TYR A 70 -9.05 -8.10 -4.91
N VAL A 71 -7.73 -8.27 -4.85
CA VAL A 71 -7.07 -9.58 -4.71
C VAL A 71 -5.91 -9.48 -3.71
N ALA A 72 -6.03 -10.17 -2.57
CA ALA A 72 -4.98 -10.22 -1.56
C ALA A 72 -3.92 -11.29 -1.85
N GLY A 73 -2.72 -11.10 -1.31
CA GLY A 73 -1.65 -12.12 -1.33
C GLY A 73 -1.09 -12.39 -2.71
N THR A 74 -1.24 -11.43 -3.64
CA THR A 74 -0.76 -11.56 -5.04
C THR A 74 0.75 -11.65 -5.12
N LEU A 75 1.47 -11.13 -4.10
CA LEU A 75 2.92 -11.14 -4.02
C LEU A 75 3.49 -12.38 -3.30
N ASP A 76 2.66 -13.19 -2.63
CA ASP A 76 3.10 -14.32 -1.79
C ASP A 76 2.99 -15.68 -2.49
N VAL A 77 2.98 -15.68 -3.83
CA VAL A 77 2.83 -16.91 -4.64
C VAL A 77 4.02 -17.86 -4.56
N ASN A 78 5.20 -17.39 -4.15
CA ASN A 78 6.37 -18.23 -3.92
C ASN A 78 7.04 -17.87 -2.58
N PRO A 79 6.65 -18.53 -1.47
CA PRO A 79 7.13 -18.16 -0.13
C PRO A 79 8.62 -18.46 0.10
N ASN A 80 9.26 -19.27 -0.76
CA ASN A 80 10.65 -19.68 -0.58
C ASN A 80 11.65 -18.83 -1.37
N LYS A 81 11.17 -17.97 -2.28
CA LYS A 81 12.03 -17.10 -3.09
C LYS A 81 11.31 -15.81 -3.44
N GLU A 82 11.73 -14.74 -2.78
CA GLU A 82 11.29 -13.38 -3.11
C GLU A 82 11.77 -13.01 -4.52
N ARG A 83 10.87 -12.40 -5.29
CA ARG A 83 11.15 -11.86 -6.62
C ARG A 83 10.18 -10.72 -6.90
N LEU A 84 10.51 -9.86 -7.84
CA LEU A 84 9.57 -8.87 -8.33
C LEU A 84 8.37 -9.57 -8.98
N ILE A 85 7.17 -9.24 -8.50
CA ILE A 85 5.90 -9.70 -9.09
C ILE A 85 5.14 -8.49 -9.57
N VAL A 86 4.89 -8.44 -10.88
CA VAL A 86 3.99 -7.45 -11.49
C VAL A 86 2.61 -8.09 -11.59
N TYR A 87 1.62 -7.45 -11.00
CA TYR A 87 0.23 -7.89 -11.10
C TYR A 87 -0.70 -6.68 -10.98
N VAL A 88 -1.31 -6.30 -12.10
CA VAL A 88 -2.22 -5.15 -12.23
C VAL A 88 -3.66 -5.59 -12.54
N SER A 89 -3.87 -6.87 -12.83
CA SER A 89 -5.21 -7.44 -13.06
C SER A 89 -6.05 -7.61 -11.80
N GLY A 90 -5.44 -7.52 -10.63
CA GLY A 90 -6.12 -7.53 -9.34
C GLY A 90 -5.20 -6.95 -8.27
N LEU A 91 -5.72 -6.10 -7.40
CA LEU A 91 -4.92 -5.26 -6.52
C LEU A 91 -5.42 -5.38 -5.08
N ASP A 92 -4.50 -5.37 -4.12
CA ASP A 92 -4.80 -4.98 -2.75
C ASP A 92 -4.47 -3.49 -2.56
N CYS A 93 -4.66 -2.96 -1.35
CA CYS A 93 -4.47 -1.54 -1.09
C CYS A 93 -3.03 -1.06 -1.30
N VAL A 94 -2.04 -1.86 -0.89
CA VAL A 94 -0.62 -1.52 -1.04
C VAL A 94 -0.22 -1.59 -2.51
N THR A 95 -0.50 -2.71 -3.18
CA THR A 95 -0.16 -2.89 -4.59
C THR A 95 -0.89 -1.88 -5.48
N PHE A 96 -2.10 -1.43 -5.13
CA PHE A 96 -2.75 -0.32 -5.82
C PHE A 96 -1.91 0.96 -5.73
N CYS A 97 -1.48 1.37 -4.54
CA CYS A 97 -0.65 2.57 -4.36
C CYS A 97 0.70 2.45 -5.08
N GLU A 98 1.36 1.29 -4.96
CA GLU A 98 2.65 1.05 -5.60
C GLU A 98 2.56 1.11 -7.13
N ASN A 99 1.58 0.44 -7.73
CA ASN A 99 1.42 0.42 -9.19
C ASN A 99 0.99 1.81 -9.71
N ALA A 100 0.11 2.52 -8.99
CA ALA A 100 -0.26 3.90 -9.35
C ALA A 100 0.94 4.84 -9.30
N LEU A 101 1.75 4.78 -8.24
CA LEU A 101 2.97 5.58 -8.11
C LEU A 101 4.01 5.21 -9.17
N THR A 102 4.23 3.91 -9.41
CA THR A 102 5.16 3.40 -10.43
C THR A 102 4.82 3.97 -11.81
N MET A 103 3.56 3.78 -12.26
CA MET A 103 3.12 4.27 -13.57
C MET A 103 3.24 5.79 -13.68
N SER A 104 2.90 6.52 -12.61
CA SER A 104 3.01 7.98 -12.59
C SER A 104 4.44 8.45 -12.77
N ARG A 105 5.38 7.82 -12.08
CA ARG A 105 6.80 8.18 -12.13
C ARG A 105 7.41 7.88 -13.49
N ILE A 106 7.12 6.73 -14.09
CA ILE A 106 7.65 6.39 -15.42
C ILE A 106 7.03 7.26 -16.54
N ILE A 107 5.77 7.71 -16.38
CA ILE A 107 5.15 8.73 -17.24
C ILE A 107 5.92 10.06 -17.11
N LYS A 108 6.20 10.52 -15.89
CA LYS A 108 6.99 11.74 -15.63
C LYS A 108 8.42 11.64 -16.17
N GLN A 109 9.02 10.46 -16.16
CA GLN A 109 10.35 10.20 -16.73
C GLN A 109 10.35 10.17 -18.27
N GLY A 110 9.19 9.92 -18.90
CA GLY A 110 9.05 9.80 -20.36
C GLY A 110 9.47 8.44 -20.92
N ASP A 111 9.83 7.47 -20.08
CA ASP A 111 10.12 6.08 -20.46
C ASP A 111 9.08 5.14 -19.85
N THR A 112 8.02 4.88 -20.61
CA THR A 112 6.93 3.97 -20.20
C THR A 112 7.17 2.52 -20.63
N SER A 113 8.43 2.11 -20.84
CA SER A 113 8.75 0.72 -21.16
C SER A 113 8.47 -0.20 -19.97
N PHE A 114 8.17 -1.47 -20.25
CA PHE A 114 7.93 -2.45 -19.18
C PHE A 114 9.19 -2.76 -18.35
N GLU A 115 10.37 -2.63 -18.95
CA GLU A 115 11.62 -2.73 -18.21
C GLU A 115 11.79 -1.57 -17.22
N ASN A 116 11.46 -0.34 -17.63
CA ASN A 116 11.48 0.80 -16.70
C ASN A 116 10.40 0.67 -15.61
N TYR A 117 9.21 0.17 -15.97
CA TYR A 117 8.17 -0.16 -15.00
C TYR A 117 8.68 -1.11 -13.91
N LYS A 118 9.33 -2.23 -14.29
CA LYS A 118 9.86 -3.20 -13.34
C LYS A 118 10.93 -2.58 -12.43
N LYS A 119 11.84 -1.79 -13.00
CA LYS A 119 12.89 -1.09 -12.23
C LYS A 119 12.29 -0.11 -11.22
N GLU A 120 11.31 0.69 -11.63
CA GLU A 120 10.68 1.67 -10.74
C GLU A 120 9.83 0.97 -9.66
N LEU A 121 9.12 -0.11 -9.99
CA LEU A 121 8.37 -0.90 -9.02
C LEU A 121 9.30 -1.56 -7.99
N GLU A 122 10.42 -2.15 -8.43
CA GLU A 122 11.43 -2.70 -7.52
C GLU A 122 11.98 -1.61 -6.60
N LYS A 123 12.29 -0.44 -7.17
CA LYS A 123 12.76 0.72 -6.42
C LYS A 123 11.78 1.14 -5.35
N ILE A 124 10.47 1.09 -5.60
CA ILE A 124 9.42 1.49 -4.65
C ILE A 124 9.19 0.43 -3.56
N ARG A 125 9.06 -0.84 -3.97
CA ARG A 125 8.57 -1.95 -3.12
C ARG A 125 9.62 -2.52 -2.17
N TYR A 126 10.90 -2.41 -2.50
CA TYR A 126 11.97 -3.03 -1.74
C TYR A 126 12.88 -1.99 -1.07
N ARG A 127 13.46 -2.37 0.07
CA ARG A 127 14.43 -1.60 0.84
C ARG A 127 15.57 -1.16 -0.07
N ASP A 128 15.94 0.11 -0.02
CA ASP A 128 17.02 0.67 -0.85
C ASP A 128 16.86 0.38 -2.36
N GLY A 129 15.64 -0.02 -2.80
CA GLY A 129 15.34 -0.47 -4.15
C GLY A 129 16.01 -1.78 -4.58
N LYS A 130 16.27 -2.71 -3.65
CA LYS A 130 16.95 -3.98 -3.95
C LYS A 130 16.23 -5.18 -3.35
N ILE A 131 16.02 -6.20 -4.17
CA ILE A 131 15.49 -7.48 -3.71
C ILE A 131 16.61 -8.28 -3.05
N ASP A 132 16.47 -8.52 -1.75
CA ASP A 132 17.34 -9.36 -0.94
C ASP A 132 16.50 -10.21 0.04
N GLY A 133 15.78 -11.18 -0.51
CA GLY A 133 14.88 -12.05 0.25
C GLY A 133 13.60 -11.36 0.74
N TYR A 134 12.73 -12.13 1.39
CA TYR A 134 11.42 -11.66 1.87
C TYR A 134 11.51 -10.41 2.78
N PRO A 135 12.47 -10.31 3.73
CA PRO A 135 12.59 -9.14 4.62
C PRO A 135 13.01 -7.84 3.92
N SER A 136 13.51 -7.91 2.68
CA SER A 136 13.81 -6.70 1.89
C SER A 136 12.55 -6.01 1.37
N ARG A 137 11.42 -6.72 1.25
CA ARG A 137 10.14 -6.11 0.86
C ARG A 137 9.61 -5.24 2.00
N LEU A 138 9.12 -4.05 1.67
CA LEU A 138 8.58 -3.10 2.64
C LEU A 138 7.17 -3.52 3.11
N HIS A 139 7.09 -4.47 4.05
CA HIS A 139 5.80 -5.02 4.52
C HIS A 139 5.04 -4.11 5.48
N TYR A 140 5.75 -3.33 6.30
CA TYR A 140 5.15 -2.31 7.17
C TYR A 140 5.07 -0.99 6.42
N PHE A 141 3.89 -0.40 6.30
CA PHE A 141 3.72 0.75 5.42
C PHE A 141 4.33 2.04 5.99
N SER A 142 4.50 2.15 7.31
CA SER A 142 5.34 3.22 7.90
C SER A 142 6.81 3.09 7.46
N ASP A 143 7.32 1.87 7.34
CA ASP A 143 8.65 1.61 6.80
C ASP A 143 8.71 1.89 5.29
N TRP A 144 7.64 1.56 4.56
CA TRP A 144 7.47 1.93 3.15
C TRP A 144 7.55 3.44 2.94
N ILE A 145 6.86 4.24 3.75
CA ILE A 145 6.91 5.71 3.69
C ILE A 145 8.32 6.19 3.96
N TYR A 146 8.94 5.73 5.06
CA TYR A 146 10.28 6.15 5.46
C TYR A 146 11.36 5.84 4.42
N ASP A 147 11.36 4.61 3.88
CA ASP A 147 12.34 4.20 2.87
C ASP A 147 12.13 4.97 1.56
N ASN A 148 10.89 5.18 1.13
CA ASN A 148 10.59 5.95 -0.08
C ASN A 148 10.83 7.46 0.08
N ASP A 149 10.71 8.00 1.29
CA ASP A 149 11.15 9.37 1.62
C ASP A 149 12.67 9.50 1.47
N LYS A 150 13.44 8.58 2.05
CA LYS A 150 14.91 8.53 1.88
C LYS A 150 15.35 8.37 0.44
N LYS A 151 14.61 7.60 -0.36
CA LYS A 151 14.88 7.42 -1.80
C LYS A 151 14.47 8.63 -2.66
N GLY A 152 13.84 9.65 -2.08
CA GLY A 152 13.34 10.82 -2.80
C GLY A 152 12.20 10.48 -3.78
N ILE A 153 11.42 9.45 -3.47
CA ILE A 153 10.28 8.99 -4.29
C ILE A 153 8.98 9.64 -3.81
N VAL A 154 8.83 9.74 -2.50
CA VAL A 154 7.77 10.48 -1.82
C VAL A 154 8.42 11.44 -0.82
N ARG A 155 7.63 12.32 -0.21
CA ARG A 155 8.00 13.09 0.97
C ARG A 155 7.03 12.76 2.09
N ASP A 156 7.52 12.36 3.26
CA ASP A 156 6.67 12.25 4.45
C ASP A 156 6.31 13.66 4.95
N ILE A 157 5.03 14.01 4.85
CA ILE A 157 4.52 15.32 5.27
C ILE A 157 3.74 15.24 6.58
N THR A 158 3.63 14.05 7.19
CA THR A 158 2.75 13.79 8.33
C THR A 158 3.00 14.76 9.48
N LYS A 159 4.26 14.93 9.87
CA LYS A 159 4.67 15.88 10.91
C LYS A 159 4.40 17.33 10.51
N GLU A 160 4.73 17.69 9.28
CA GLU A 160 4.63 19.06 8.76
C GLU A 160 3.19 19.58 8.80
N ILE A 161 2.22 18.71 8.50
CA ILE A 161 0.82 19.11 8.41
C ILE A 161 0.06 18.98 9.75
N GLY A 162 0.73 18.71 10.86
CA GLY A 162 0.12 18.69 12.20
C GLY A 162 0.09 17.32 12.89
N GLY A 163 0.84 16.34 12.39
CA GLY A 163 0.97 15.03 13.03
C GLY A 163 1.62 15.10 14.42
N VAL A 164 1.13 14.27 15.33
CA VAL A 164 1.68 14.06 16.68
C VAL A 164 2.50 12.78 16.71
N GLU A 165 3.32 12.60 17.75
CA GLU A 165 4.14 11.40 17.91
C GLU A 165 3.28 10.11 17.90
N TYR A 166 3.70 9.13 17.12
CA TYR A 166 3.08 7.82 17.04
C TYR A 166 3.84 6.81 17.89
N ASN A 167 3.47 6.74 19.16
CA ASN A 167 4.10 5.85 20.16
C ASN A 167 3.47 4.46 20.14
N LYS A 168 3.76 3.68 19.09
CA LYS A 168 3.35 2.27 18.98
C LYS A 168 4.55 1.38 18.68
N THR A 169 4.69 0.30 19.45
CA THR A 169 5.62 -0.79 19.14
C THR A 169 5.12 -1.60 17.95
N ILE A 170 5.99 -1.80 16.97
CA ILE A 170 5.76 -2.60 15.76
C ILE A 170 6.48 -3.95 15.92
N ASP A 171 5.71 -5.02 15.98
CA ASP A 171 6.19 -6.41 16.18
C ASP A 171 5.22 -7.47 15.63
N PHE A 172 4.21 -7.07 14.84
CA PHE A 172 3.09 -7.94 14.48
C PHE A 172 3.52 -9.20 13.71
N MET A 173 4.41 -9.06 12.73
CA MET A 173 4.84 -10.16 11.86
C MET A 173 5.66 -11.21 12.62
N THR A 174 6.60 -10.79 13.46
CA THR A 174 7.43 -11.73 14.26
C THR A 174 6.67 -12.36 15.41
N THR A 175 5.62 -11.70 15.93
CA THR A 175 4.72 -12.29 16.94
C THR A 175 3.60 -13.15 16.35
N HIS A 176 3.36 -13.09 15.02
CA HIS A 176 2.31 -13.84 14.32
C HIS A 176 2.82 -14.60 13.08
N THR A 177 4.00 -15.22 13.18
CA THR A 177 4.70 -15.87 12.05
C THR A 177 3.87 -16.90 11.29
N ASP A 178 2.94 -17.60 11.96
CA ASP A 178 2.02 -18.56 11.34
C ASP A 178 1.10 -17.96 10.28
N SER A 179 0.88 -16.64 10.32
CA SER A 179 0.05 -15.93 9.33
C SER A 179 0.79 -15.67 8.01
N TYR A 180 2.12 -15.84 7.99
CA TYR A 180 2.99 -15.46 6.88
C TYR A 180 3.75 -16.68 6.36
N PRO A 181 3.41 -17.20 5.17
CA PRO A 181 4.07 -18.38 4.61
C PRO A 181 5.60 -18.29 4.53
N ALA A 182 6.15 -17.10 4.28
CA ALA A 182 7.60 -16.88 4.20
C ALA A 182 8.30 -16.82 5.58
N LEU A 183 7.56 -16.62 6.68
CA LEU A 183 8.10 -16.61 8.04
C LEU A 183 7.85 -17.92 8.77
N LYS A 184 6.75 -18.60 8.44
CA LYS A 184 6.39 -19.88 9.03
C LYS A 184 7.51 -20.89 8.83
N ASN A 185 8.02 -21.43 9.94
CA ASN A 185 9.13 -22.39 9.97
C ASN A 185 10.43 -21.86 9.31
N ASN A 186 10.62 -20.54 9.22
CA ASN A 186 11.83 -19.93 8.65
C ASN A 186 12.49 -18.99 9.68
N PRO A 187 13.34 -19.51 10.58
CA PRO A 187 13.93 -18.72 11.66
C PRO A 187 14.83 -17.58 11.15
N ASP A 188 15.49 -17.76 9.99
CA ASP A 188 16.35 -16.73 9.40
C ASP A 188 15.53 -15.51 8.94
N ASN A 189 14.40 -15.74 8.25
CA ASN A 189 13.50 -14.67 7.87
C ASN A 189 12.87 -13.99 9.11
N VAL A 190 12.54 -14.76 10.15
CA VAL A 190 12.02 -14.20 11.41
C VAL A 190 13.05 -13.30 12.08
N ALA A 191 14.31 -13.73 12.18
CA ALA A 191 15.38 -12.93 12.78
C ALA A 191 15.63 -11.63 12.00
N GLN A 192 15.62 -11.68 10.67
CA GLN A 192 15.75 -10.49 9.83
C GLN A 192 14.54 -9.55 9.96
N MET A 193 13.32 -10.08 9.99
CA MET A 193 12.12 -9.27 10.23
C MET A 193 12.12 -8.63 11.62
N GLN A 194 12.64 -9.31 12.64
CA GLN A 194 12.81 -8.71 13.97
C GLN A 194 13.79 -7.53 13.94
N ALA A 195 14.87 -7.63 13.15
CA ALA A 195 15.79 -6.52 12.93
C ALA A 195 15.10 -5.35 12.21
N VAL A 196 14.24 -5.63 11.23
CA VAL A 196 13.41 -4.61 10.55
C VAL A 196 12.48 -3.92 11.55
N GLU A 197 11.75 -4.68 12.36
CA GLU A 197 10.85 -4.16 13.40
C GLU A 197 11.58 -3.31 14.44
N ASN A 198 12.75 -3.77 14.91
CA ASN A 198 13.60 -2.99 15.82
C ASN A 198 14.08 -1.68 15.18
N ASN A 199 14.37 -1.68 13.88
CA ASN A 199 14.74 -0.46 13.16
C ASN A 199 13.56 0.50 12.97
N ILE A 200 12.34 -0.01 12.77
CA ILE A 200 11.13 0.82 12.74
C ILE A 200 10.90 1.46 14.11
N ASN A 201 11.01 0.67 15.19
CA ASN A 201 10.79 1.11 16.57
C ASN A 201 11.85 2.09 17.10
N SER A 202 13.03 2.17 16.47
CA SER A 202 14.06 3.15 16.85
C SER A 202 13.84 4.54 16.23
N ARG A 203 12.89 4.66 15.30
CA ARG A 203 12.55 5.93 14.64
C ARG A 203 11.44 6.63 15.41
N GLN A 204 11.48 7.96 15.40
CA GLN A 204 10.33 8.75 15.84
C GLN A 204 9.38 8.92 14.66
N ASN A 205 8.21 8.26 14.74
CA ASN A 205 7.16 8.37 13.75
C ASN A 205 6.07 9.35 14.20
N TYR A 206 5.32 9.86 13.24
CA TYR A 206 4.20 10.79 13.48
C TYR A 206 2.95 10.27 12.80
N TYR A 207 1.79 10.61 13.34
CA TYR A 207 0.50 10.33 12.72
C TYR A 207 -0.49 11.45 13.05
N ILE A 208 -1.55 11.56 12.26
CA ILE A 208 -2.63 12.51 12.48
C ILE A 208 -3.82 11.73 13.04
N PRO A 209 -4.16 11.89 14.34
CA PRO A 209 -5.32 11.20 14.93
C PRO A 209 -6.61 11.55 14.18
N ILE A 210 -7.56 10.62 14.11
CA ILE A 210 -8.83 10.82 13.37
C ILE A 210 -9.56 12.10 13.81
N LYS A 211 -9.55 12.40 15.10
CA LYS A 211 -10.18 13.60 15.67
C LYS A 211 -9.57 14.91 15.16
N ASP A 212 -8.30 14.89 14.78
CA ASP A 212 -7.53 16.05 14.34
C ASP A 212 -7.49 16.15 12.81
N LEU A 213 -7.88 15.09 12.10
CA LEU A 213 -7.88 15.01 10.64
C LEU A 213 -8.64 16.16 9.93
N PRO A 214 -9.81 16.65 10.43
CA PRO A 214 -10.48 17.79 9.80
C PRO A 214 -9.62 19.07 9.77
N SER A 215 -8.77 19.27 10.78
CA SER A 215 -7.92 20.47 10.89
C SER A 215 -6.82 20.52 9.83
N VAL A 216 -6.52 19.40 9.18
CA VAL A 216 -5.44 19.28 8.19
C VAL A 216 -5.96 19.11 6.76
N PHE A 217 -7.28 19.12 6.55
CA PHE A 217 -7.88 18.90 5.22
C PHE A 217 -7.37 19.88 4.17
N ASP A 218 -7.11 21.13 4.54
CA ASP A 218 -6.57 22.14 3.62
C ASP A 218 -5.12 21.84 3.21
N SER A 219 -4.35 21.20 4.09
CA SER A 219 -2.96 20.80 3.84
C SER A 219 -2.82 19.54 2.98
N LEU A 220 -3.86 18.69 2.96
CA LEU A 220 -3.94 17.53 2.07
C LEU A 220 -4.08 17.97 0.61
N GLN A 221 -3.48 17.23 -0.30
CA GLN A 221 -3.58 17.45 -1.74
C GLN A 221 -4.08 16.20 -2.44
N SER A 222 -4.78 16.39 -3.56
CA SER A 222 -5.02 15.28 -4.48
C SER A 222 -3.69 14.62 -4.85
N GLY A 223 -3.65 13.29 -4.79
CA GLY A 223 -2.45 12.51 -5.08
C GLY A 223 -1.58 12.20 -3.86
N ASP A 224 -1.84 12.79 -2.68
CA ASP A 224 -1.20 12.36 -1.44
C ASP A 224 -1.56 10.89 -1.15
N ILE A 225 -0.55 10.09 -0.82
CA ILE A 225 -0.71 8.67 -0.46
C ILE A 225 -0.87 8.59 1.07
N ILE A 226 -1.89 7.85 1.50
CA ILE A 226 -2.29 7.73 2.89
C ILE A 226 -2.09 6.30 3.37
N GLY A 227 -1.48 6.15 4.55
CA GLY A 227 -1.59 4.96 5.39
C GLY A 227 -2.57 5.22 6.54
N ILE A 228 -3.68 4.49 6.59
CA ILE A 228 -4.62 4.56 7.71
C ILE A 228 -4.05 3.74 8.87
N THR A 229 -3.66 4.40 9.95
CA THR A 229 -3.08 3.76 11.14
C THR A 229 -4.08 2.84 11.85
N SER A 230 -3.57 1.74 12.42
CA SER A 230 -4.37 0.72 13.11
C SER A 230 -4.44 0.97 14.61
N GLU A 231 -5.43 0.38 15.29
CA GLU A 231 -5.47 0.16 16.75
C GLU A 231 -4.96 -1.23 17.15
N VAL A 232 -4.69 -2.11 16.18
CA VAL A 232 -4.14 -3.45 16.46
C VAL A 232 -2.72 -3.29 17.01
N GLY A 233 -2.43 -3.96 18.14
CA GLY A 233 -1.09 -3.96 18.73
C GLY A 233 -0.07 -4.57 17.78
N GLY A 234 1.13 -4.03 17.73
CA GLY A 234 2.20 -4.50 16.84
C GLY A 234 2.09 -4.03 15.39
N LEU A 235 0.94 -3.49 14.97
CA LEU A 235 0.65 -3.17 13.57
C LEU A 235 0.47 -1.65 13.37
N ASP A 236 1.22 -1.10 12.42
CA ASP A 236 1.25 0.32 12.11
C ASP A 236 0.02 0.74 11.28
N ILE A 237 -0.13 0.20 10.07
CA ILE A 237 -1.07 0.63 9.05
C ILE A 237 -2.05 -0.50 8.74
N ALA A 238 -3.33 -0.15 8.71
CA ALA A 238 -4.41 -1.07 8.45
C ALA A 238 -4.84 -1.13 6.98
N HIS A 239 -4.68 -0.02 6.27
CA HIS A 239 -5.15 0.14 4.91
C HIS A 239 -4.49 1.35 4.26
N THR A 240 -4.40 1.37 2.93
CA THR A 240 -3.75 2.45 2.19
C THR A 240 -4.58 2.90 0.99
N GLY A 241 -4.28 4.09 0.47
CA GLY A 241 -4.91 4.65 -0.71
C GLY A 241 -4.40 6.05 -1.01
N ILE A 242 -5.10 6.74 -1.91
CA ILE A 242 -4.72 8.06 -2.43
C ILE A 242 -5.84 9.06 -2.12
N ILE A 243 -5.47 10.26 -1.68
CA ILE A 243 -6.41 11.37 -1.54
C ILE A 243 -6.90 11.79 -2.91
N TYR A 244 -8.23 11.79 -3.10
CA TYR A 244 -8.89 12.40 -4.24
C TYR A 244 -9.72 13.58 -3.73
N LYS A 245 -9.36 14.83 -4.08
CA LYS A 245 -10.18 15.99 -3.75
C LYS A 245 -11.21 16.25 -4.83
N GLU A 246 -12.47 16.37 -4.42
CA GLU A 246 -13.58 16.85 -5.25
C GLU A 246 -14.13 18.12 -4.61
N ASN A 247 -14.10 19.25 -5.34
CA ASN A 247 -14.49 20.57 -4.82
C ASN A 247 -13.80 20.95 -3.49
N GLY A 248 -12.52 20.57 -3.35
CA GLY A 248 -11.71 20.82 -2.16
C GLY A 248 -11.89 19.81 -1.02
N ILE A 249 -12.91 18.95 -1.09
CA ILE A 249 -13.24 17.95 -0.07
C ILE A 249 -12.43 16.67 -0.32
N PRO A 250 -11.68 16.14 0.68
CA PRO A 250 -10.87 14.94 0.50
C PRO A 250 -11.69 13.65 0.61
N TYR A 251 -11.71 12.88 -0.47
CA TYR A 251 -12.20 11.51 -0.57
C TYR A 251 -11.01 10.54 -0.69
N PHE A 252 -11.31 9.24 -0.70
CA PHE A 252 -10.32 8.19 -0.62
C PHE A 252 -10.42 7.20 -1.79
N LEU A 253 -9.48 7.34 -2.72
CA LEU A 253 -9.30 6.42 -3.84
C LEU A 253 -8.47 5.21 -3.38
N ASN A 254 -9.05 4.01 -3.37
CA ASN A 254 -8.44 2.82 -2.77
C ASN A 254 -8.95 1.50 -3.37
N ALA A 255 -8.14 0.45 -3.30
CA ALA A 255 -8.60 -0.93 -3.50
C ALA A 255 -9.36 -1.41 -2.26
N SER A 256 -10.70 -1.44 -2.33
CA SER A 256 -11.56 -1.71 -1.18
C SER A 256 -11.84 -3.20 -1.01
N LEU A 257 -11.42 -3.79 0.11
CA LEU A 257 -11.79 -5.16 0.47
C LEU A 257 -13.32 -5.33 0.60
N LYS A 258 -14.02 -4.30 1.12
CA LYS A 258 -15.48 -4.33 1.33
C LYS A 258 -16.25 -4.32 0.01
N LYS A 259 -15.85 -3.47 -0.92
CA LYS A 259 -16.49 -3.35 -2.25
C LYS A 259 -15.91 -4.36 -3.27
N LYS A 260 -14.79 -4.99 -2.93
CA LYS A 260 -14.04 -5.98 -3.73
C LYS A 260 -13.46 -5.42 -5.03
N GLU A 261 -13.21 -4.12 -5.08
CA GLU A 261 -12.64 -3.44 -6.24
C GLU A 261 -12.03 -2.09 -5.86
N VAL A 262 -11.29 -1.48 -6.78
CA VAL A 262 -10.82 -0.09 -6.66
C VAL A 262 -11.98 0.88 -6.81
N ILE A 263 -12.14 1.75 -5.82
CA ILE A 263 -13.21 2.75 -5.73
C ILE A 263 -12.69 4.10 -5.23
N ILE A 264 -13.45 5.15 -5.50
CA ILE A 264 -13.44 6.36 -4.68
C ILE A 264 -14.51 6.17 -3.59
N SER A 265 -14.20 6.51 -2.34
CA SER A 265 -15.13 6.37 -1.22
C SER A 265 -16.45 7.13 -1.43
N ASP A 266 -17.57 6.56 -0.97
CA ASP A 266 -18.90 7.18 -1.05
C ASP A 266 -19.00 8.48 -0.20
N GLY A 267 -18.12 8.64 0.80
CA GLY A 267 -18.02 9.81 1.68
C GLY A 267 -16.58 10.28 1.83
N THR A 268 -16.37 11.27 2.70
CA THR A 268 -15.03 11.84 2.92
C THR A 268 -14.05 10.79 3.47
N ILE A 269 -12.75 11.08 3.41
CA ILE A 269 -11.76 10.20 4.03
C ILE A 269 -12.02 10.01 5.54
N GLN A 270 -12.52 11.04 6.23
CA GLN A 270 -12.88 10.92 7.64
C GLN A 270 -14.04 9.94 7.84
N ASP A 271 -15.12 10.06 7.05
CA ASP A 271 -16.26 9.14 7.11
C ASP A 271 -15.83 7.70 6.84
N TYR A 272 -14.94 7.51 5.87
CA TYR A 272 -14.37 6.21 5.54
C TYR A 272 -13.63 5.60 6.74
N ILE A 273 -12.75 6.38 7.38
CA ILE A 273 -11.95 5.90 8.51
C ILE A 273 -12.82 5.63 9.75
N MET A 274 -13.76 6.54 10.06
CA MET A 274 -14.69 6.38 11.18
C MET A 274 -15.64 5.19 11.02
N GLY A 275 -15.81 4.67 9.80
CA GLY A 275 -16.53 3.43 9.53
C GLY A 275 -15.89 2.18 10.15
N ASN A 276 -14.64 2.25 10.63
CA ASN A 276 -13.94 1.13 11.27
C ASN A 276 -13.26 1.55 12.58
N LYS A 277 -13.79 1.05 13.71
CA LYS A 277 -13.28 1.34 15.07
C LYS A 277 -11.84 0.87 15.34
N LYS A 278 -11.24 0.06 14.44
CA LYS A 278 -9.85 -0.39 14.56
C LYS A 278 -8.85 0.51 13.83
N GLN A 279 -9.29 1.67 13.34
CA GLN A 279 -8.44 2.67 12.71
C GLN A 279 -8.32 3.87 13.64
N SER A 280 -7.14 4.47 13.70
CA SER A 280 -6.77 5.45 14.74
C SER A 280 -6.38 6.83 14.21
N GLY A 281 -6.03 6.92 12.92
CA GLY A 281 -5.49 8.13 12.30
C GLY A 281 -4.88 7.85 10.93
N VAL A 282 -4.04 8.76 10.44
CA VAL A 282 -3.34 8.61 9.16
C VAL A 282 -1.87 9.01 9.23
N MET A 283 -1.07 8.39 8.38
CA MET A 283 0.24 8.86 7.93
C MET A 283 0.11 9.30 6.47
N VAL A 284 0.77 10.38 6.08
CA VAL A 284 0.60 11.04 4.78
C VAL A 284 1.95 11.26 4.13
N CYS A 285 2.10 10.79 2.89
CA CYS A 285 3.26 11.10 2.07
C CYS A 285 2.84 11.64 0.69
N ARG A 286 3.66 12.53 0.13
CA ARG A 286 3.39 13.22 -1.13
C ARG A 286 4.37 12.74 -2.21
N PRO A 287 3.90 12.24 -3.37
CA PRO A 287 4.80 11.89 -4.48
C PRO A 287 5.69 13.06 -4.93
N LEU A 288 6.94 12.77 -5.29
CA LEU A 288 7.95 13.74 -5.77
C LEU A 288 8.27 13.55 -7.26
#